data_AF-A0A4Y7SSX6-F1
#
_entry.id   AF-A0A4Y7SSX6-F1
#
_cell.length_a   1.000
_cell.length_b   1.000
_cell.length_c   1.000
_cell.angle_alpha   90.00
_cell.angle_beta   90.00
_cell.angle_gamma   90.00
#
_symmetry.space_group_name_H-M   'P 1'
#
loop_
_entity.id
_entity.type
_entity.pdbx_description
1 polymer ?
#
loop_
_entity_poly.entity_id
_entity_poly.type
_entity_poly.pdbx_seq_one_letter_code
_entity_poly.pdbx_strand_id
1 'polypeptide(L)'
;MDTLGRMSRSGARKRRVLSNPLRSRLRAKRGVKVTAWRTINSLVLLTFGATKAVMVSRGNPVADSFDMVVGLVWALISFWCGLIEEESPSIAPWLFQADITEFVLSVLALLAVWAVSGLAFILIELAVRDITVDTTTAKGVLSLVIPSAFIGGGVYGAVEASASDPTLLR
;
A
#
# COMPACT_ATOMS: atom_id res chain seq x y z
N MET A 1 16.20 28.39 78.76
CA MET A 1 17.15 28.38 77.64
C MET A 1 16.80 27.23 76.70
N ASP A 2 15.75 27.31 75.86
CA ASP A 2 15.41 26.21 74.92
C ASP A 2 14.38 26.60 73.82
N THR A 3 14.62 27.67 73.06
CA THR A 3 13.66 28.11 72.01
C THR A 3 14.28 28.54 70.67
N LEU A 4 15.56 28.23 70.40
CA LEU A 4 16.24 28.70 69.18
C LEU A 4 16.58 27.61 68.14
N GLY A 5 16.11 26.37 68.29
CA GLY A 5 16.56 25.24 67.47
C GLY A 5 15.70 24.83 66.25
N ARG A 6 14.54 25.48 65.98
CA ARG A 6 13.52 24.90 65.07
C ARG A 6 13.30 25.58 63.72
N MET A 7 14.10 26.58 63.34
CA MET A 7 13.84 27.34 62.10
C MET A 7 14.71 26.96 60.88
N SER A 8 15.68 26.05 61.00
CA SER A 8 16.63 25.74 59.91
C SER A 8 16.41 24.38 59.24
N ARG A 9 15.17 24.05 58.83
CA ARG A 9 14.89 22.84 58.02
C ARG A 9 13.90 23.01 56.86
N SER A 10 13.36 24.21 56.63
CA SER A 10 12.30 24.42 55.63
C SER A 10 12.80 24.63 54.19
N GLY A 11 14.08 24.98 53.98
CA GLY A 11 14.60 25.36 52.66
C GLY A 11 14.97 24.22 51.71
N ALA A 12 15.24 23.01 52.22
CA ALA A 12 15.80 21.92 51.40
C ALA A 12 14.74 21.01 50.73
N ARG A 13 13.45 21.17 51.07
CA ARG A 13 12.39 20.28 50.59
C ARG A 13 11.79 20.71 49.24
N LYS A 14 11.94 21.98 48.85
CA LYS A 14 11.29 22.53 47.65
C LYS A 14 12.04 22.25 46.33
N ARG A 15 13.31 21.81 46.37
CA ARG A 15 14.10 21.47 45.16
C ARG A 15 13.94 20.02 44.66
N ARG A 16 13.26 19.14 45.40
CA ARG A 16 13.01 17.75 44.95
C ARG A 16 11.74 17.57 44.12
N VAL A 17 10.87 18.58 44.04
CA VAL A 17 9.58 18.48 43.34
C VAL A 17 9.67 18.96 41.88
N LEU A 18 10.70 19.74 41.51
CA LEU A 18 10.84 20.28 40.14
C LEU A 18 11.72 19.46 39.18
N SER A 19 12.38 18.39 39.62
CA SER A 19 13.27 17.58 38.75
C SER A 19 12.59 16.39 38.05
N ASN A 20 11.29 16.15 38.29
CA ASN A 20 10.57 15.00 37.75
C ASN A 20 9.77 15.17 36.45
N PRO A 21 9.47 16.36 35.88
CA PRO A 21 8.72 16.42 34.61
C PRO A 21 9.59 16.16 33.37
N LEU A 22 10.93 16.30 33.49
CA LEU A 22 11.85 16.04 32.37
C LEU A 22 12.26 14.56 32.30
N ARG A 23 12.38 13.89 33.45
CA ARG A 23 12.63 12.43 33.48
C ARG A 23 11.46 11.62 32.94
N SER A 24 10.22 12.06 33.11
CA SER A 24 9.05 11.40 32.50
C SER A 24 9.01 11.55 30.97
N ARG A 25 9.45 12.70 30.43
CA ARG A 25 9.58 12.90 28.97
C ARG A 25 10.72 12.12 28.34
N LEU A 26 11.84 11.94 29.05
CA LEU A 26 13.00 11.20 28.54
C LEU A 26 12.89 9.67 28.70
N ARG A 27 12.01 9.17 29.59
CA ARG A 27 11.66 7.73 29.69
C ARG A 27 10.55 7.28 28.74
N ALA A 28 10.10 8.17 27.84
CA ALA A 28 9.20 7.84 26.74
C ALA A 28 9.94 7.20 25.54
N LYS A 29 11.14 6.64 25.73
CA LYS A 29 11.68 5.56 24.89
C LYS A 29 11.04 4.21 25.24
N ARG A 30 9.73 4.16 25.45
CA ARG A 30 9.01 2.88 25.26
C ARG A 30 8.92 2.74 23.76
N GLY A 31 9.75 1.86 23.19
CA GLY A 31 9.60 1.45 21.80
C GLY A 31 8.12 1.19 21.54
N VAL A 32 7.59 1.70 20.42
CA VAL A 32 6.22 1.45 20.01
C VAL A 32 6.08 -0.06 19.97
N LYS A 33 5.37 -0.64 20.95
CA LYS A 33 5.18 -2.07 21.03
C LYS A 33 4.20 -2.40 19.91
N VAL A 34 4.72 -2.90 18.80
CA VAL A 34 3.91 -3.34 17.66
C VAL A 34 3.37 -4.71 18.02
N THR A 35 2.14 -4.74 18.51
CA THR A 35 1.45 -5.99 18.82
C THR A 35 0.95 -6.64 17.52
N ALA A 36 0.88 -7.97 17.51
CA ALA A 36 0.40 -8.71 16.33
C ALA A 36 -1.00 -8.29 15.90
N TRP A 37 -1.86 -8.02 16.88
CA TRP A 37 -3.20 -7.49 16.68
C TRP A 37 -3.23 -6.20 15.83
N ARG A 38 -2.37 -5.21 16.13
CA ARG A 38 -2.33 -3.94 15.39
C ARG A 38 -1.85 -4.12 13.95
N THR A 39 -0.93 -5.05 13.73
CA THR A 39 -0.45 -5.40 12.39
C THR A 39 -1.56 -6.04 11.56
N ILE A 40 -2.32 -6.97 12.12
CA ILE A 40 -3.46 -7.61 11.44
C ILE A 40 -4.51 -6.56 11.06
N ASN A 41 -4.87 -5.68 11.98
CA ASN A 41 -5.81 -4.58 11.69
C ASN A 41 -5.35 -3.71 10.54
N SER A 42 -4.07 -3.35 10.53
CA SER A 42 -3.50 -2.51 9.46
C SER A 42 -3.49 -3.26 8.12
N LEU A 43 -3.12 -4.54 8.12
CA LEU A 43 -3.08 -5.37 6.93
C LEU A 43 -4.48 -5.52 6.30
N VAL A 44 -5.49 -5.76 7.14
CA VAL A 44 -6.87 -5.94 6.68
C VAL A 44 -7.42 -4.65 6.07
N LEU A 45 -7.21 -3.50 6.72
CA LEU A 45 -7.60 -2.21 6.15
C LEU A 45 -6.90 -1.94 4.80
N LEU A 46 -5.63 -2.31 4.67
CA LEU A 46 -4.86 -2.10 3.45
C LEU A 46 -5.35 -3.00 2.31
N THR A 47 -5.61 -4.29 2.58
CA THR A 47 -6.14 -5.22 1.57
C THR A 47 -7.57 -4.87 1.13
N PHE A 48 -8.43 -4.39 2.05
CA PHE A 48 -9.76 -3.92 1.68
C PHE A 48 -9.70 -2.63 0.86
N GLY A 49 -8.87 -1.66 1.24
CA GLY A 49 -8.65 -0.45 0.44
C GLY A 49 -8.17 -0.76 -0.97
N ALA A 50 -7.24 -1.71 -1.11
CA ALA A 50 -6.75 -2.15 -2.42
C ALA A 50 -7.83 -2.86 -3.24
N THR A 51 -8.58 -3.78 -2.64
CA THR A 51 -9.67 -4.51 -3.31
C THR A 51 -10.76 -3.54 -3.79
N LYS A 52 -11.12 -2.56 -2.96
CA LYS A 52 -12.06 -1.50 -3.33
C LYS A 52 -11.58 -0.70 -4.53
N ALA A 53 -10.32 -0.27 -4.53
CA ALA A 53 -9.74 0.48 -5.66
C ALA A 53 -9.83 -0.31 -6.97
N VAL A 54 -9.60 -1.64 -6.93
CA VAL A 54 -9.73 -2.53 -8.10
C VAL A 54 -11.18 -2.71 -8.54
N MET A 55 -12.15 -2.76 -7.61
CA MET A 55 -13.57 -2.88 -7.99
C MET A 55 -14.12 -1.57 -8.56
N VAL A 56 -13.72 -0.43 -8.00
CA VAL A 56 -14.12 0.90 -8.47
C VAL A 56 -13.58 1.17 -9.88
N SER A 57 -12.37 0.73 -10.19
CA SER A 57 -11.81 0.89 -11.56
C SER A 57 -12.58 0.12 -12.62
N ARG A 58 -13.37 -0.89 -12.23
CA ARG A 58 -14.25 -1.66 -13.12
C ARG A 58 -15.70 -1.15 -13.16
N GLY A 59 -16.01 -0.06 -12.46
CA GLY A 59 -17.35 0.53 -12.44
C GLY A 59 -18.42 -0.36 -11.83
N ASN A 60 -18.06 -1.30 -10.94
CA ASN A 60 -19.02 -2.23 -10.35
C ASN A 60 -19.76 -1.58 -9.16
N PRO A 61 -21.09 -1.39 -9.22
CA PRO A 61 -21.86 -0.77 -8.13
C PRO A 61 -21.95 -1.64 -6.86
N VAL A 62 -21.66 -2.95 -6.96
CA VAL A 62 -21.66 -3.87 -5.81
C VAL A 62 -20.49 -3.59 -4.85
N ALA A 63 -19.47 -2.85 -5.30
CA ALA A 63 -18.30 -2.52 -4.51
C ALA A 63 -18.64 -1.80 -3.19
N ASP A 64 -19.59 -0.86 -3.21
CA ASP A 64 -19.96 -0.08 -2.04
C ASP A 64 -20.74 -0.91 -1.00
N SER A 65 -21.63 -1.79 -1.45
CA SER A 65 -22.35 -2.68 -0.54
C SER A 65 -21.42 -3.69 0.12
N PHE A 66 -20.46 -4.23 -0.64
CA PHE A 66 -19.45 -5.14 -0.10
C PHE A 66 -18.55 -4.46 0.93
N ASP A 67 -18.11 -3.23 0.66
CA ASP A 67 -17.28 -2.44 1.57
C ASP A 67 -17.98 -2.17 2.91
N MET A 68 -19.28 -1.84 2.87
CA MET A 68 -20.09 -1.64 4.08
C MET A 68 -20.23 -2.91 4.92
N VAL A 69 -20.57 -4.05 4.30
CA VAL A 69 -20.76 -5.32 5.02
C VAL A 69 -19.45 -5.78 5.65
N VAL A 70 -18.38 -5.74 4.89
CA VAL A 70 -17.06 -6.17 5.34
C VAL A 70 -16.51 -5.23 6.41
N GLY A 71 -16.65 -3.92 6.23
CA GLY A 71 -16.26 -2.92 7.23
C GLY A 71 -17.01 -3.11 8.55
N LEU A 72 -18.31 -3.42 8.49
CA LEU A 72 -19.12 -3.69 9.67
C LEU A 72 -18.67 -4.97 10.40
N VAL A 73 -18.49 -6.08 9.65
CA VAL A 73 -18.00 -7.35 10.22
C VAL A 73 -16.63 -7.14 10.87
N TRP A 74 -15.73 -6.41 10.21
CA TRP A 74 -14.40 -6.13 10.72
C TRP A 74 -14.42 -5.24 11.98
N ALA A 75 -15.27 -4.21 12.00
CA ALA A 75 -15.45 -3.36 13.17
C ALA A 75 -15.97 -4.16 14.37
N LEU A 76 -16.89 -5.10 14.15
CA LEU A 76 -17.42 -5.97 15.20
C LEU A 76 -16.31 -6.87 15.78
N ILE A 77 -15.54 -7.55 14.93
CA ILE A 77 -14.40 -8.37 15.35
C ILE A 77 -13.40 -7.52 16.14
N SER A 78 -13.10 -6.32 15.62
CA SER A 78 -12.16 -5.41 16.26
C SER A 78 -12.61 -4.96 17.65
N PHE A 79 -13.91 -4.71 17.80
CA PHE A 79 -14.53 -4.36 19.08
C PHE A 79 -14.40 -5.50 20.10
N TRP A 80 -14.77 -6.73 19.71
CA TRP A 80 -14.64 -7.90 20.58
C TRP A 80 -13.19 -8.20 20.98
N CYS A 81 -12.25 -8.12 20.04
CA CYS A 81 -10.84 -8.32 20.33
C CYS A 81 -10.27 -7.23 21.25
N GLY A 82 -10.70 -5.97 21.09
CA GLY A 82 -10.33 -4.89 22.01
C GLY A 82 -10.84 -5.12 23.44
N LEU A 83 -12.06 -5.64 23.58
CA LEU A 83 -12.62 -6.02 24.88
C LEU A 83 -11.80 -7.13 25.55
N ILE A 84 -11.42 -8.16 24.79
CA ILE A 84 -10.61 -9.29 25.28
C ILE A 84 -9.21 -8.82 25.69
N GLU A 85 -8.63 -7.86 24.96
CA GLU A 85 -7.31 -7.27 25.28
C GLU A 85 -7.34 -6.58 26.66
N GLU A 86 -8.45 -5.91 26.99
CA GLU A 86 -8.61 -5.18 28.26
C GLU A 86 -8.92 -6.11 29.44
N GLU A 87 -9.81 -7.09 29.28
CA GLU A 87 -10.24 -7.94 30.39
C GLU A 87 -9.26 -9.08 30.73
N SER A 88 -8.61 -9.69 29.75
CA SER A 88 -7.82 -10.92 29.97
C SER A 88 -6.73 -11.13 28.93
N PRO A 89 -5.60 -10.39 29.01
CA PRO A 89 -4.49 -10.52 28.07
C PRO A 89 -3.79 -11.89 28.12
N SER A 90 -4.09 -12.73 29.12
CA SER A 90 -3.54 -14.08 29.29
C SER A 90 -4.21 -15.14 28.41
N ILE A 91 -5.37 -14.86 27.80
CA ILE A 91 -6.09 -15.84 26.95
C ILE A 91 -5.32 -16.09 25.65
N ALA A 92 -4.73 -15.03 25.07
CA ALA A 92 -3.99 -15.10 23.82
C ALA A 92 -2.69 -14.27 23.90
N PRO A 93 -1.70 -14.70 24.69
CA PRO A 93 -0.45 -13.97 24.87
C PRO A 93 0.33 -13.83 23.56
N TRP A 94 0.19 -14.79 22.63
CA TRP A 94 0.79 -14.71 21.30
C TRP A 94 0.22 -13.57 20.45
N LEU A 95 -1.02 -13.14 20.69
CA LEU A 95 -1.69 -12.10 19.91
C LEU A 95 -1.41 -10.70 20.47
N PHE A 96 -1.40 -10.57 21.81
CA PHE A 96 -1.30 -9.28 22.49
C PHE A 96 0.07 -8.98 23.09
N GLN A 97 0.85 -10.00 23.47
CA GLN A 97 2.11 -9.81 24.18
C GLN A 97 3.35 -10.09 23.33
N ALA A 98 3.25 -10.98 22.34
CA ALA A 98 4.36 -11.29 21.44
C ALA A 98 4.75 -10.06 20.62
N ASP A 99 6.03 -9.71 20.70
CA ASP A 99 6.63 -8.69 19.88
C ASP A 99 6.92 -9.29 18.50
N ILE A 100 6.19 -8.83 17.48
CA ILE A 100 6.37 -9.31 16.10
C ILE A 100 7.13 -8.30 15.25
N THR A 101 7.85 -7.36 15.86
CA THR A 101 8.56 -6.29 15.14
C THR A 101 9.52 -6.87 14.08
N GLU A 102 10.23 -7.97 14.37
CA GLU A 102 11.11 -8.63 13.40
C GLU A 102 10.36 -9.21 12.20
N PHE A 103 9.20 -9.81 12.44
CA PHE A 103 8.34 -10.33 11.37
C PHE A 103 7.78 -9.19 10.51
N VAL A 104 7.32 -8.11 11.14
CA VAL A 104 6.81 -6.92 10.43
C VAL A 104 7.90 -6.30 9.55
N LEU A 105 9.11 -6.14 10.08
CA LEU A 105 10.25 -5.62 9.32
C LEU A 105 10.61 -6.54 8.16
N SER A 106 10.55 -7.86 8.36
CA SER A 106 10.81 -8.85 7.31
C SER A 106 9.76 -8.78 6.20
N VAL A 107 8.47 -8.70 6.54
CA VAL A 107 7.38 -8.56 5.57
C VAL A 107 7.49 -7.22 4.83
N LEU A 108 7.77 -6.12 5.54
CA LEU A 108 7.93 -4.81 4.93
C LEU A 108 9.13 -4.78 3.98
N ALA A 109 10.24 -5.41 4.35
CA ALA A 109 11.42 -5.54 3.48
C ALA A 109 11.09 -6.36 2.22
N LEU A 110 10.37 -7.47 2.35
CA LEU A 110 9.90 -8.24 1.20
C LEU A 110 9.00 -7.40 0.30
N LEU A 111 8.00 -6.71 0.86
CA LEU A 111 7.11 -5.83 0.09
C LEU A 111 7.88 -4.72 -0.63
N ALA A 112 8.89 -4.14 0.01
CA ALA A 112 9.76 -3.13 -0.62
C ALA A 112 10.54 -3.73 -1.80
N VAL A 113 11.07 -4.94 -1.67
CA VAL A 113 11.75 -5.64 -2.78
C VAL A 113 10.80 -5.90 -3.94
N TRP A 114 9.59 -6.39 -3.67
CA TRP A 114 8.56 -6.60 -4.69
C TRP A 114 8.15 -5.28 -5.37
N ALA A 115 7.98 -4.21 -4.60
CA ALA A 115 7.63 -2.89 -5.12
C ALA A 115 8.73 -2.31 -6.02
N VAL A 116 10.00 -2.40 -5.60
CA VAL A 116 11.16 -1.95 -6.40
C VAL A 116 11.28 -2.77 -7.68
N SER A 117 11.10 -4.10 -7.59
CA SER A 117 11.11 -4.97 -8.76
C SER A 117 9.99 -4.64 -9.75
N GLY A 118 8.76 -4.45 -9.26
CA GLY A 118 7.63 -4.04 -10.09
C GLY A 118 7.82 -2.68 -10.74
N LEU A 119 8.36 -1.71 -10.00
CA LEU A 119 8.70 -0.38 -10.54
C LEU A 119 9.76 -0.46 -11.64
N ALA A 120 10.83 -1.22 -11.42
CA ALA A 120 11.88 -1.44 -12.41
C ALA A 120 11.31 -2.09 -13.69
N PHE A 121 10.43 -3.08 -13.55
CA PHE A 121 9.75 -3.71 -14.67
C PHE A 121 8.91 -2.71 -15.48
N ILE A 122 8.13 -1.85 -14.81
CA ILE A 122 7.35 -0.80 -15.46
C ILE A 122 8.25 0.20 -16.19
N LEU A 123 9.37 0.61 -15.59
CA LEU A 123 10.32 1.53 -16.23
C LEU A 123 10.98 0.92 -17.47
N ILE A 124 11.32 -0.38 -17.42
CA ILE A 124 11.85 -1.11 -18.57
C ILE A 124 10.83 -1.15 -19.71
N GLU A 125 9.58 -1.50 -19.43
CA GLU A 125 8.49 -1.49 -20.42
C GLU A 125 8.30 -0.11 -21.05
N LEU A 126 8.37 0.96 -20.26
CA LEU A 126 8.29 2.33 -20.76
C LEU A 126 9.49 2.68 -21.65
N ALA A 127 10.71 2.31 -21.25
CA ALA A 127 11.92 2.55 -22.05
C ALA A 127 11.90 1.77 -23.38
N VAL A 128 11.42 0.52 -23.38
CA VAL A 128 11.26 -0.27 -24.61
C VAL A 128 10.24 0.38 -25.54
N ARG A 129 9.11 0.85 -25.00
CA ARG A 129 8.11 1.58 -25.80
C ARG A 129 8.70 2.83 -26.45
N ASP A 130 9.48 3.61 -25.73
CA ASP A 130 10.13 4.82 -26.24
C ASP A 130 11.06 4.52 -27.44
N ILE A 131 11.92 3.49 -27.31
CA ILE A 131 12.82 3.04 -28.38
C ILE A 131 12.06 2.55 -29.62
N THR A 132 10.92 1.87 -29.43
CA THR A 132 10.10 1.42 -30.56
C THR A 132 9.44 2.57 -31.31
N VAL A 133 9.04 3.65 -30.62
CA VAL A 133 8.43 4.83 -31.24
C VAL A 133 9.45 5.56 -32.13
N ASP A 134 10.70 5.67 -31.69
CA ASP A 134 11.78 6.28 -32.48
C ASP A 134 12.09 5.48 -33.75
N THR A 135 12.10 4.14 -33.66
CA THR A 135 12.37 3.29 -34.83
C THR A 135 11.22 3.26 -35.85
N THR A 136 9.96 3.39 -35.41
CA THR A 136 8.82 3.56 -36.34
C THR A 136 8.74 4.95 -36.95
N THR A 137 9.12 6.00 -36.22
CA THR A 137 9.15 7.37 -36.74
C THR A 137 10.28 7.55 -37.76
N ALA A 138 11.44 6.92 -37.53
CA ALA A 138 12.53 6.87 -38.51
C ALA A 138 12.13 6.14 -39.80
N LYS A 139 11.35 5.04 -39.71
CA LYS A 139 10.82 4.34 -40.90
C LYS A 139 9.71 5.13 -41.62
N GLY A 140 8.86 5.86 -40.87
CA GLY A 140 7.84 6.75 -41.44
C GLY A 140 8.44 7.92 -42.20
N VAL A 141 9.50 8.54 -41.67
CA VAL A 141 10.22 9.64 -42.34
C VAL A 141 11.05 9.14 -43.53
N LEU A 142 11.66 7.95 -43.46
CA LEU A 142 12.33 7.32 -44.62
C LEU A 142 11.35 6.91 -45.74
N SER A 143 10.07 6.63 -45.42
CA SER A 143 9.04 6.39 -46.43
C SER A 143 8.44 7.66 -47.04
N LEU A 144 8.60 8.81 -46.38
CA LEU A 144 8.11 10.12 -46.87
C LEU A 144 9.16 10.86 -47.73
N VAL A 145 10.43 10.44 -47.69
CA VAL A 145 11.55 11.01 -48.48
C VAL A 145 11.90 10.14 -49.70
N ILE A 146 10.96 9.28 -50.16
CA ILE A 146 11.00 8.74 -51.51
C ILE A 146 9.80 9.34 -52.29
N PRO A 147 9.96 10.53 -52.89
CA PRO A 147 9.04 10.98 -53.92
C PRO A 147 9.24 10.10 -55.15
N SER A 148 8.24 9.25 -55.42
CA SER A 148 7.61 9.13 -56.73
C SER A 148 8.52 9.27 -57.97
N ALA A 149 9.48 8.36 -58.17
CA ALA A 149 10.17 8.23 -59.44
C ALA A 149 10.62 6.78 -59.63
N PHE A 150 9.70 5.97 -60.16
CA PHE A 150 9.86 4.76 -61.00
C PHE A 150 8.59 3.92 -60.78
N ILE A 151 7.57 4.04 -61.64
CA ILE A 151 7.43 3.22 -62.85
C ILE A 151 7.45 1.73 -62.44
N GLY A 152 6.37 0.96 -62.51
CA GLY A 152 5.16 1.08 -63.28
C GLY A 152 4.65 -0.33 -63.53
N GLY A 153 3.36 -0.46 -63.81
CA GLY A 153 2.82 -1.62 -64.49
C GLY A 153 2.40 -2.77 -63.57
N GLY A 154 1.09 -2.87 -63.38
CA GLY A 154 0.47 -4.14 -63.70
C GLY A 154 -0.30 -4.79 -62.56
N VAL A 155 -1.62 -4.72 -62.71
CA VAL A 155 -2.51 -5.86 -62.46
C VAL A 155 -2.58 -6.34 -61.02
N TYR A 156 -3.32 -5.62 -60.18
CA TYR A 156 -4.30 -6.28 -59.30
C TYR A 156 -5.58 -5.46 -59.25
N GLY A 157 -6.14 -5.24 -60.45
CA GLY A 157 -7.59 -5.28 -60.59
C GLY A 157 -8.04 -6.72 -60.32
N ALA A 158 -8.35 -7.01 -59.07
CA ALA A 158 -9.18 -8.12 -58.64
C ALA A 158 -9.80 -7.78 -57.27
N VAL A 159 -10.29 -6.54 -57.19
CA VAL A 159 -11.52 -6.23 -56.47
C VAL A 159 -12.64 -7.03 -57.16
N GLU A 160 -13.61 -7.53 -56.37
CA GLU A 160 -14.92 -7.99 -56.85
C GLU A 160 -15.02 -9.34 -57.59
N ALA A 161 -14.75 -10.47 -56.91
CA ALA A 161 -15.34 -11.75 -57.34
C ALA A 161 -15.61 -12.81 -56.25
N SER A 162 -15.41 -12.55 -54.96
CA SER A 162 -15.66 -13.58 -53.92
C SER A 162 -16.35 -13.02 -52.67
N ALA A 163 -17.34 -12.16 -52.91
CA ALA A 163 -18.29 -11.69 -51.91
C ALA A 163 -19.71 -11.80 -52.48
N SER A 164 -20.16 -13.02 -52.78
CA SER A 164 -21.59 -13.35 -52.98
C SER A 164 -21.77 -14.85 -53.19
N ASP A 165 -21.63 -15.66 -52.14
CA ASP A 165 -22.30 -16.96 -52.13
C ASP A 165 -22.99 -17.22 -50.78
N PRO A 166 -24.30 -16.88 -50.67
CA PRO A 166 -25.11 -17.15 -49.49
C PRO A 166 -25.76 -18.55 -49.50
N THR A 167 -25.30 -19.53 -50.30
CA THR A 167 -25.97 -20.85 -50.39
C THR A 167 -25.51 -21.90 -49.37
N LEU A 168 -24.58 -21.61 -48.46
CA LEU A 168 -24.10 -22.55 -47.41
C LEU A 168 -24.85 -22.49 -46.06
N LEU A 169 -26.13 -22.11 -46.08
CA LEU A 169 -27.04 -22.24 -44.92
C LEU A 169 -28.35 -22.92 -45.36
N ARG A 170 -28.30 -24.24 -45.56
CA ARG A 170 -29.43 -25.17 -45.40
C ARG A 170 -28.94 -26.52 -44.92
#